data_AF-A0A1C5JQM0-F1
#
_entry.id   AF-A0A1C5JQM0-F1
#
_cell.length_a   1.000
_cell.length_b   1.000
_cell.length_c   1.000
_cell.angle_alpha   90.00
_cell.angle_beta   90.00
_cell.angle_gamma   90.00
#
_symmetry.space_group_name_H-M   'P 1'
#
loop_
_entity.id
_entity.type
_entity.pdbx_description
1 polymer ?
#
loop_
_entity_poly.entity_id
_entity_poly.type
_entity_poly.pdbx_seq_one_letter_code
_entity_poly.pdbx_strand_id
1 'polypeptide(L)'
;MSAPRWVIHLPTTLTSLDGAIILSTALRESLAHVTAIDFGETTLSEEDRQFLRTRIWCDARLHGAGRCRRRNDHDGPCGATGE
;
A
#
# COMPACT_ATOMS: atom_id res chain seq x y z
N MET A 1 9.28 -10.14 22.51
CA MET A 1 7.91 -9.78 22.12
C MET A 1 7.99 -8.64 21.12
N SER A 2 7.35 -8.75 19.96
CA SER A 2 7.30 -7.62 19.03
C SER A 2 6.38 -6.53 19.62
N ALA A 3 6.77 -5.27 19.51
CA ALA A 3 5.93 -4.16 20.00
C ALA A 3 4.60 -4.11 19.21
N PRO A 4 3.46 -3.77 19.85
CA PRO A 4 2.20 -3.65 19.15
C PRO A 4 2.27 -2.56 18.08
N ARG A 5 1.64 -2.82 16.92
CA ARG A 5 1.50 -1.86 15.81
C ARG A 5 0.03 -1.56 15.60
N TRP A 6 -0.29 -0.29 15.31
CA TRP A 6 -1.66 0.19 15.13
C TRP A 6 -1.93 0.49 13.65
N VAL A 7 -3.20 0.37 13.25
CA VAL A 7 -3.66 0.62 11.87
C VAL A 7 -4.67 1.76 11.89
N ILE A 8 -4.53 2.71 10.97
CA ILE A 8 -5.49 3.80 10.77
C ILE A 8 -6.43 3.39 9.64
N HIS A 9 -7.73 3.41 9.92
CA HIS A 9 -8.78 3.22 8.92
C HIS A 9 -9.32 4.58 8.52
N LEU A 10 -9.13 4.95 7.25
CA LEU A 10 -9.62 6.20 6.67
C LEU A 10 -10.61 5.88 5.54
N PRO A 11 -11.93 5.93 5.79
CA PRO A 11 -12.93 5.79 4.75
C PRO A 11 -12.83 6.92 3.72
N THR A 12 -13.22 6.64 2.48
CA THR A 12 -13.26 7.62 1.39
C THR A 12 -14.63 7.59 0.74
N THR A 13 -15.05 8.70 0.12
CA THR A 13 -16.31 8.75 -0.64
C THR A 13 -16.20 8.19 -2.06
N LEU A 14 -15.03 7.64 -2.43
CA LEU A 14 -14.77 7.13 -3.77
C LEU A 14 -15.50 5.80 -3.98
N THR A 15 -16.21 5.70 -5.09
CA THR A 15 -16.98 4.51 -5.47
C THR A 15 -16.26 3.64 -6.51
N SER A 16 -15.05 4.02 -6.94
CA SER A 16 -14.23 3.27 -7.88
C SER A 16 -12.93 2.78 -7.24
N LEU A 17 -12.57 1.54 -7.53
CA LEU A 17 -11.30 0.95 -7.07
C LEU A 17 -10.11 1.71 -7.65
N ASP A 18 -10.14 2.05 -8.94
CA ASP A 18 -9.07 2.83 -9.59
C ASP A 18 -8.90 4.21 -8.97
N GLY A 19 -10.00 4.89 -8.63
CA GLY A 19 -9.95 6.18 -7.93
C GLY A 19 -9.30 6.06 -6.55
N ALA A 20 -9.65 5.01 -5.78
CA ALA A 20 -9.05 4.73 -4.49
C ALA A 20 -7.55 4.38 -4.60
N ILE A 21 -7.16 3.68 -5.67
CA ILE A 21 -5.75 3.38 -5.99
C ILE A 21 -4.98 4.67 -6.31
N ILE A 22 -5.55 5.57 -7.12
CA ILE A 22 -4.93 6.86 -7.45
C ILE A 22 -4.74 7.72 -6.20
N LEU A 23 -5.78 7.82 -5.35
CA LEU A 23 -5.69 8.54 -4.08
C LEU A 23 -4.60 7.95 -3.18
N SER A 24 -4.51 6.62 -3.10
CA SER A 24 -3.47 5.95 -2.29
C SER A 24 -2.07 6.25 -2.79
N THR A 25 -1.85 6.30 -4.11
CA THR A 25 -0.58 6.74 -4.69
C THR A 25 -0.27 8.18 -4.32
N ALA A 26 -1.23 9.10 -4.47
CA ALA A 26 -1.05 10.51 -4.12
C ALA A 26 -0.74 10.71 -2.62
N LEU A 27 -1.40 9.96 -1.73
CA LEU A 27 -1.11 9.97 -0.29
C LEU A 27 0.31 9.49 0.00
N ARG A 28 0.74 8.39 -0.63
CA ARG A 28 2.11 7.86 -0.49
C ARG A 28 3.16 8.89 -0.90
N GLU A 29 2.94 9.58 -2.01
CA GLU A 29 3.88 10.59 -2.52
C GLU A 29 3.90 11.84 -1.63
N SER A 30 2.72 12.36 -1.27
CA SER A 30 2.59 13.56 -0.44
C SER A 30 3.15 13.36 0.97
N LEU A 31 2.91 12.18 1.56
CA LEU A 31 3.28 11.86 2.94
C LEU A 31 4.56 11.00 3.01
N ALA A 32 5.37 10.95 1.95
CA ALA A 32 6.63 10.19 1.94
C ALA A 32 7.62 10.63 3.05
N HIS A 33 7.45 11.84 3.57
CA HIS A 33 8.23 12.39 4.70
C HIS A 33 7.79 11.85 6.08
N VAL A 34 6.60 11.23 6.19
CA VAL A 34 6.06 10.69 7.43
C VAL A 34 6.54 9.24 7.62
N THR A 35 7.61 9.06 8.37
CA THR A 35 8.24 7.74 8.60
C THR A 35 7.43 6.77 9.47
N ALA A 36 6.38 7.26 10.13
CA ALA A 36 5.47 6.45 10.93
C ALA A 36 4.48 5.63 10.09
N ILE A 37 4.30 5.95 8.81
CA ILE A 37 3.35 5.29 7.90
C ILE A 37 4.09 4.37 6.95
N ASP A 38 3.76 3.08 6.99
CA ASP A 38 4.26 2.11 6.00
C ASP A 38 3.28 2.04 4.83
N PHE A 39 3.52 2.87 3.81
CA PHE A 39 2.69 2.86 2.62
C PHE A 39 2.79 1.53 1.85
N GLY A 40 3.89 0.78 1.95
CA GLY A 40 4.06 -0.50 1.25
C GLY A 40 2.99 -1.52 1.62
N GLU A 41 2.57 -1.52 2.89
CA GLU A 41 1.58 -2.46 3.44
C GLU A 41 0.13 -1.93 3.30
N THR A 42 -0.13 -0.91 2.47
CA THR A 42 -1.48 -0.35 2.30
C THR A 42 -2.41 -1.34 1.59
N THR A 43 -3.61 -1.47 2.13
CA THR A 43 -4.68 -2.30 1.59
C THR A 43 -5.96 -1.50 1.38
N LEU A 44 -6.68 -1.80 0.31
CA LEU A 44 -8.04 -1.32 0.06
C LEU A 44 -9.06 -2.41 0.34
N SER A 45 -10.26 -2.00 0.71
CA SER A 45 -11.41 -2.89 0.88
C SER A 45 -12.68 -2.11 0.58
N GLU A 46 -13.73 -2.78 0.13
CA GLU A 46 -15.08 -2.21 0.17
C GLU A 46 -15.46 -1.90 1.64
N GLU A 47 -16.20 -0.82 1.87
CA GLU A 47 -16.58 -0.39 3.22
C GLU A 47 -17.38 -1.48 3.96
N ASP A 48 -18.27 -2.17 3.25
CA ASP A 48 -19.09 -3.26 3.78
C ASP A 48 -18.34 -4.60 3.87
N ARG A 49 -17.12 -4.68 3.31
CA ARG A 49 -16.33 -5.93 3.24
C ARG A 49 -14.87 -5.70 3.63
N GLN A 50 -14.64 -5.04 4.77
CA GLN A 50 -13.29 -4.67 5.24
C GLN A 50 -12.33 -5.84 5.53
N PHE A 51 -12.87 -7.05 5.64
CA PHE A 51 -12.07 -8.27 5.77
C PHE A 51 -11.44 -8.70 4.44
N LEU A 52 -11.95 -8.24 3.30
CA LEU A 52 -11.39 -8.46 1.97
C LEU A 52 -10.43 -7.33 1.63
N ARG A 53 -9.14 -7.57 1.89
CA ARG A 53 -8.08 -6.58 1.70
C ARG A 53 -7.32 -6.82 0.40
N THR A 54 -7.48 -5.91 -0.54
CA THR A 54 -6.71 -5.85 -1.78
C THR A 54 -5.43 -5.05 -1.55
N ARG A 55 -4.27 -5.67 -1.81
CA ARG A 55 -2.97 -4.97 -1.76
C ARG A 55 -2.81 -4.07 -2.98
N ILE A 56 -2.29 -2.87 -2.77
CA ILE A 56 -2.02 -1.92 -3.86
C ILE A 56 -0.62 -2.13 -4.46
N TRP A 57 0.35 -2.47 -3.59
CA TRP A 57 1.75 -2.66 -3.94
C TRP A 57 2.17 -4.09 -3.64
N CYS A 58 3.16 -4.58 -4.39
CA CYS A 58 3.73 -5.90 -4.18
C CYS A 58 4.38 -6.00 -2.80
N ASP A 59 5.19 -5.00 -2.43
CA ASP A 59 5.87 -4.88 -1.13
C ASP A 59 6.75 -6.08 -0.73
N ALA A 60 7.02 -6.98 -1.67
CA ALA A 60 7.89 -8.13 -1.47
C ALA A 60 9.28 -7.69 -1.01
N ARG A 61 9.84 -8.41 -0.03
CA ARG A 61 11.21 -8.19 0.43
C ARG A 61 12.17 -8.50 -0.71
N LEU A 62 13.02 -7.55 -1.05
CA LEU A 62 14.07 -7.73 -2.05
C LEU A 62 15.29 -8.39 -1.40
N HIS A 63 16.16 -9.00 -2.19
CA HIS A 63 17.48 -9.46 -1.73
C HIS A 63 18.33 -8.23 -1.34
N GLY A 64 18.20 -7.78 -0.09
CA GLY A 64 18.75 -6.54 0.45
C GLY A 64 17.86 -5.95 1.57
N ALA A 65 18.11 -4.71 1.96
CA ALA A 65 17.33 -4.00 3.01
C ALA A 65 16.07 -3.28 2.47
N GLY A 66 15.61 -3.62 1.26
CA GLY A 66 14.55 -2.90 0.56
C GLY A 66 13.30 -3.73 0.28
N ARG A 67 12.24 -3.06 -0.18
CA ARG A 67 10.99 -3.66 -0.61
C ARG A 67 10.64 -3.26 -2.04
N CYS A 68 9.90 -4.14 -2.72
CA CYS A 68 9.41 -3.89 -4.07
C CYS A 68 8.48 -2.67 -4.08
N ARG A 69 8.73 -1.70 -4.98
CA ARG A 69 7.89 -0.49 -5.10
C ARG A 69 6.80 -0.59 -6.18
N ARG A 70 6.77 -1.68 -6.95
CA ARG A 70 5.83 -1.94 -8.05
C ARG A 70 4.41 -2.27 -7.54
N ARG A 71 3.42 -2.21 -8.43
CA ARG A 71 2.02 -2.59 -8.16
C ARG A 71 1.92 -4.06 -7.72
N ASN A 72 0.86 -4.38 -6.97
CA ASN A 72 0.54 -5.78 -6.70
C ASN A 72 0.31 -6.52 -8.03
N ASP A 73 0.71 -7.79 -8.09
CA ASP A 73 0.62 -8.65 -9.29
C ASP A 73 1.31 -8.08 -10.54
N HIS A 74 2.40 -7.31 -10.36
CA HIS A 74 3.20 -6.83 -11.49
C HIS A 74 3.89 -7.99 -12.23
N ASP A 75 4.05 -7.82 -13.54
CA ASP A 75 4.88 -8.73 -14.34
C ASP A 75 6.37 -8.52 -14.06
N GLY A 76 7.17 -9.56 -14.31
CA GLY A 76 8.62 -9.51 -14.18
C GLY A 76 9.15 -9.51 -12.74
N PRO A 77 10.48 -9.38 -12.55
CA PRO A 77 11.09 -9.47 -11.24
C PRO A 77 10.75 -8.26 -10.36
N CYS A 78 10.68 -8.48 -9.05
CA CYS A 78 10.52 -7.40 -8.07
C CYS A 78 11.71 -6.43 -8.11
N GLY A 79 11.43 -5.14 -7.95
CA GLY A 79 12.44 -4.09 -8.04
C GLY A 79 12.17 -2.91 -7.11
N ALA A 80 13.24 -2.21 -6.72
CA ALA A 80 13.17 -1.01 -5.87
C ALA A 80 12.71 0.24 -6.64
N THR A 81 12.67 0.18 -7.97
CA THR A 81 12.20 1.26 -8.83
C THR A 81 10.74 0.99 -9.19
N GLY A 82 9.88 2.02 -9.09
CA GLY A 82 8.50 1.91 -9.54
C GLY A 82 8.44 2.10 -11.06
N GLU A 83 7.80 1.15 -11.73
CA GLU A 83 7.11 1.34 -13.03
C GLU A 83 5.64 1.01 -12.79
#